data_AF-A0A3D5WI48-F1
#
_entry.id   AF-A0A3D5WI48-F1
#
_cell.length_a   1.000
_cell.length_b   1.000
_cell.length_c   1.000
_cell.angle_alpha   90.00
_cell.angle_beta   90.00
_cell.angle_gamma   90.00
#
_symmetry.space_group_name_H-M   'P 1'
#
loop_
_entity.id
_entity.type
_entity.pdbx_description
1 polymer ?
#
loop_
_entity_poly.entity_id
_entity_poly.type
_entity_poly.pdbx_seq_one_letter_code
_entity_poly.pdbx_strand_id
1 'polypeptide(L)' 'MPKIHVLDQNTINQIAAGEVIERPMAVVKELVENAIDAQANAITVEVKDGGKELIRITDNGTGIAKEDIVLAFTPHATS' A
#
# COMPACT_ATOMS: atom_id res chain seq x y z
N MET A 1 -21.21 -11.66 30.45
CA MET A 1 -20.33 -11.67 29.26
C MET A 1 -21.20 -11.45 28.03
N PRO A 2 -20.86 -10.49 27.15
CA PRO A 2 -21.59 -10.33 25.89
C PRO A 2 -21.43 -11.59 25.05
N LYS A 3 -22.53 -12.05 24.43
CA LYS A 3 -22.52 -13.20 23.52
C LYS A 3 -21.90 -12.75 22.19
N ILE A 4 -21.11 -13.62 21.57
CA ILE A 4 -20.57 -13.37 20.23
C ILE A 4 -21.75 -13.45 19.23
N HIS A 5 -21.82 -12.49 18.32
CA HIS A 5 -22.85 -12.38 17.30
C HIS A 5 -22.20 -12.16 15.94
N VAL A 6 -22.77 -12.77 14.90
CA VAL A 6 -22.36 -12.48 13.51
C VAL A 6 -22.93 -11.11 13.13
N LEU A 7 -22.11 -10.26 12.54
CA LEU A 7 -22.51 -8.93 12.07
C LEU A 7 -23.44 -9.05 10.85
N ASP A 8 -24.39 -8.13 10.74
CA ASP A 8 -25.21 -8.00 9.54
C ASP A 8 -24.40 -7.44 8.36
N GLN A 9 -24.88 -7.67 7.14
CA GLN A 9 -24.16 -7.29 5.92
C GLN A 9 -23.92 -5.78 5.82
N ASN A 10 -24.82 -4.93 6.36
CA ASN A 10 -24.64 -3.49 6.32
C ASN A 10 -23.49 -3.06 7.22
N THR A 11 -23.43 -3.60 8.44
CA THR A 11 -22.32 -3.35 9.36
C THR A 11 -20.99 -3.86 8.80
N ILE A 12 -20.97 -5.06 8.19
CA ILE A 12 -19.78 -5.58 7.48
C ILE A 12 -19.34 -4.62 6.38
N ASN A 13 -20.28 -4.15 5.55
CA ASN A 13 -19.97 -3.24 4.45
C ASN A 13 -19.48 -1.88 4.95
N GLN A 14 -19.99 -1.36 6.07
CA GLN A 14 -19.53 -0.11 6.66
C GLN A 14 -18.12 -0.22 7.24
N ILE A 15 -17.81 -1.32 7.91
CA ILE A 15 -16.45 -1.61 8.41
C ILE A 15 -15.48 -1.75 7.24
N ALA A 16 -15.84 -2.56 6.23
CA ALA A 16 -15.05 -2.73 5.03
C ALA A 16 -14.87 -1.41 4.26
N ALA A 17 -15.88 -0.54 4.20
CA ALA A 17 -15.78 0.76 3.57
C ALA A 17 -14.82 1.71 4.29
N GLY A 18 -14.79 1.68 5.64
CA GLY A 18 -13.82 2.43 6.44
C GLY A 18 -12.38 1.95 6.21
N GLU A 19 -12.17 0.63 6.22
CA GLU A 19 -10.86 0.04 5.91
C GLU A 19 -10.42 0.30 4.46
N VAL A 20 -11.36 0.39 3.52
CA VAL A 20 -11.06 0.66 2.10
C VAL A 20 -10.52 2.07 1.88
N ILE A 21 -10.85 3.05 2.72
CA ILE A 21 -10.31 4.42 2.61
C ILE A 21 -8.89 4.50 3.17
N GLU A 22 -8.58 3.74 4.23
CA GLU A 22 -7.22 3.68 4.79
C GLU A 22 -6.24 2.94 3.86
N ARG A 23 -6.73 1.98 3.07
CA ARG A 23 -5.90 1.16 2.18
C ARG A 23 -5.11 1.95 1.12
N PRO A 24 -5.70 2.86 0.32
CA PRO A 24 -4.95 3.68 -0.64
C PRO A 24 -3.86 4.52 0.01
N MET A 25 -4.16 5.13 1.15
CA MET A 25 -3.19 5.93 1.89
C MET A 25 -2.04 5.07 2.40
N ALA A 26 -2.34 3.89 2.96
CA ALA A 26 -1.33 2.94 3.39
C ALA A 26 -0.43 2.50 2.23
N VAL A 27 -1.00 2.21 1.04
CA VAL A 27 -0.21 1.87 -0.15
C VAL A 27 0.73 3.02 -0.53
N VAL A 28 0.25 4.26 -0.54
CA VAL A 28 1.09 5.42 -0.84
C VAL A 28 2.20 5.59 0.19
N LYS A 29 1.88 5.46 1.49
CA LYS A 29 2.85 5.54 2.58
C LYS A 29 3.99 4.54 2.38
N GLU A 30 3.67 3.25 2.26
CA GLU A 30 4.69 2.19 2.19
C GLU A 30 5.57 2.34 0.93
N LEU A 31 4.98 2.70 -0.23
CA LEU A 31 5.75 2.88 -1.45
C LEU A 31 6.65 4.14 -1.42
N VAL A 32 6.22 5.21 -0.75
CA VAL A 32 7.05 6.39 -0.53
C VAL A 32 8.16 6.12 0.47
N GLU A 33 7.90 5.36 1.54
CA GLU A 33 8.93 4.92 2.48
C GLU A 33 9.99 4.06 1.78
N ASN A 34 9.59 3.11 0.93
CA ASN A 34 10.53 2.33 0.11
C ASN A 34 11.41 3.21 -0.80
N ALA A 35 10.84 4.26 -1.40
CA ALA A 35 11.60 5.19 -2.23
C ALA A 35 12.62 6.01 -1.41
N ILE A 36 12.25 6.39 -0.18
CA ILE A 36 13.15 7.09 0.76
C ILE A 36 14.28 6.17 1.21
N ASP A 37 13.97 4.92 1.53
CA ASP A 37 14.96 3.90 1.91
C ASP A 37 15.94 3.61 0.75
N ALA A 38 15.46 3.67 -0.49
CA ALA A 38 16.27 3.65 -1.71
C ALA A 38 17.05 4.96 -1.98
N GLN A 39 17.08 5.90 -1.03
CA GLN A 39 17.80 7.17 -1.10
C GLN A 39 17.36 8.09 -2.25
N ALA A 40 16.10 7.99 -2.69
CA ALA A 40 15.56 8.89 -3.70
C ALA A 40 15.57 10.34 -3.20
N ASN A 41 15.91 11.27 -4.09
CA ASN A 41 15.84 12.71 -3.82
C ASN A 41 14.71 13.41 -4.59
N ALA A 42 14.10 12.70 -5.54
CA ALA A 42 12.92 13.13 -6.26
C ALA A 42 11.94 11.96 -6.30
N ILE A 43 10.72 12.19 -5.80
CA ILE A 43 9.63 11.21 -5.78
C ILE A 43 8.39 11.90 -6.34
N THR A 44 7.81 11.31 -7.39
CA THR A 44 6.56 11.75 -8.00
C THR A 44 5.45 10.78 -7.62
N VAL A 45 4.34 11.31 -7.12
CA VAL A 45 3.14 10.53 -6.74
C VAL A 45 1.97 10.96 -7.61
N GLU A 46 1.39 10.02 -8.36
CA GLU A 46 0.20 10.22 -9.16
C GLU A 46 -0.95 9.36 -8.63
N VAL A 47 -2.09 9.99 -8.36
CA VAL A 47 -3.29 9.32 -7.83
C VAL A 47 -4.49 9.68 -8.69
N LYS A 48 -5.29 8.68 -9.06
CA LYS A 48 -6.54 8.86 -9.80
C LYS A 48 -7.70 8.17 -9.09
N ASP A 49 -8.86 8.84 -9.06
CA ASP A 49 -10.09 8.41 -8.37
C ASP A 49 -9.84 7.98 -6.90
N GLY A 50 -9.11 8.81 -6.15
CA GLY A 50 -8.77 8.54 -4.76
C GLY A 50 -7.89 7.29 -4.55
N GLY A 51 -7.21 6.83 -5.60
CA GLY A 51 -6.35 5.64 -5.56
C GLY A 51 -7.05 4.33 -5.92
N LYS A 52 -8.35 4.38 -6.26
CA LYS A 52 -9.09 3.20 -6.71
C LYS A 52 -8.74 2.81 -8.14
N GLU A 53 -8.50 3.79 -9.00
CA GLU A 53 -8.14 3.55 -10.40
C GLU A 53 -6.62 3.46 -10.58
N LEU A 54 -5.85 4.36 -9.97
CA LEU A 54 -4.41 4.40 -10.11
C LEU A 54 -3.73 4.97 -8.87
N ILE A 55 -2.66 4.29 -8.46
CA ILE A 55 -1.62 4.80 -7.58
C ILE A 55 -0.29 4.51 -8.29
N ARG A 56 0.47 5.56 -8.64
CA ARG A 56 1.81 5.42 -9.23
C ARG A 56 2.80 6.24 -8.41
N ILE A 57 3.88 5.60 -8.00
CA ILE A 57 5.03 6.23 -7.37
C ILE A 57 6.19 6.06 -8.35
N THR A 58 6.92 7.14 -8.63
CA THR A 58 8.12 7.14 -9.47
C THR A 58 9.21 7.87 -8.73
N ASP A 59 10.29 7.18 -8.45
CA ASP A 59 11.45 7.71 -7.75
C ASP A 59 12.72 7.60 -8.59
N ASN A 60 13.79 8.23 -8.11
CA ASN A 60 15.13 8.16 -8.68
C ASN A 60 16.14 7.57 -7.70
N GLY A 61 15.70 6.65 -6.85
CA GLY A 61 16.55 5.95 -5.90
C GLY A 61 17.51 4.95 -6.54
N THR A 62 18.12 4.11 -5.71
CA THR A 62 19.09 3.08 -6.12
C THR A 62 18.49 1.98 -7.00
N GLY A 63 17.16 1.84 -6.98
CA GLY A 63 16.44 0.82 -7.73
C GLY A 63 16.61 -0.59 -7.17
N ILE A 64 16.12 -1.58 -7.91
CA ILE A 64 16.18 -3.00 -7.55
C ILE A 64 17.03 -3.72 -8.61
N ALA A 65 18.04 -4.48 -8.18
CA ALA A 65 18.83 -5.31 -9.10
C ALA A 65 17.95 -6.35 -9.79
N LYS A 66 18.25 -6.69 -11.04
CA LYS A 66 17.37 -7.54 -11.87
C LYS A 66 17.16 -8.93 -11.26
N GLU A 67 18.20 -9.47 -10.67
CA GLU A 67 18.25 -10.74 -9.96
C GLU A 67 17.35 -10.75 -8.70
N ASP A 68 17.18 -9.59 -8.06
CA ASP A 68 16.41 -9.46 -6.81
C ASP A 68 14.93 -9.16 -7.04
N ILE A 69 14.49 -8.91 -8.29
CA ILE A 69 13.09 -8.60 -8.61
C ILE A 69 12.14 -9.66 -8.06
N VAL A 70 12.45 -10.95 -8.23
CA VAL A 70 11.58 -12.03 -7.74
C VAL A 70 11.54 -12.04 -6.21
N LEU A 71 12.68 -11.79 -5.57
CA LEU A 71 12.79 -11.78 -4.12
C LEU A 71 12.04 -10.59 -3.50
N ALA A 72 12.08 -9.41 -4.13
CA ALA A 72 11.40 -8.21 -3.68
C ALA A 72 9.86 -8.35 -3.55
N PHE A 73 9.25 -9.27 -4.31
CA PHE A 73 7.81 -9.57 -4.22
C PHE A 73 7.49 -10.80 -3.35
N THR A 74 8.49 -11.43 -2.74
CA THR A 74 8.30 -12.61 -1.91
C THR A 74 7.95 -12.19 -0.47
N PRO A 75 6.95 -12.83 0.17
CA PRO A 75 6.65 -12.55 1.58
C PRO A 75 7.88 -12.76 2.48
N HIS A 76 8.07 -11.86 3.44
CA HIS A 76 9.16 -11.91 4.43
C HIS A 76 10.59 -11.69 3.86
N ALA A 77 10.73 -10.97 2.75
CA ALA A 77 12.01 -10.52 2.21
C ALA A 77 12.20 -8.99 2.40
N THR A 78 13.41 -8.55 2.77
CA THR A 78 13.77 -7.12 2.95
C THR A 78 15.25 -6.91 2.62
N SER A 79 15.60 -5.69 2.19
CA SER A 79 16.98 -5.20 2.00
C SER A 79 17.46 -4.34 3.17
#